data_AF-H9VHL6-F1
#
_entry.id   AF-H9VHL6-F1
#
_cell.length_a   1.000
_cell.length_b   1.000
_cell.length_c   1.000
_cell.angle_alpha   90.00
_cell.angle_beta   90.00
_cell.angle_gamma   90.00
#
_symmetry.space_group_name_H-M   'P 1'
#
loop_
_entity.id
_entity.type
_entity.pdbx_description
1 polymer ?
#
loop_
_entity_poly.entity_id
_entity_poly.type
_entity_poly.pdbx_seq_one_letter_code
_entity_poly.pdbx_strand_id
1 'polypeptide(L)'
;SNSDHIKKIETLESELQEKNDEMESLQDMNQQLMCKEREVNDELQLARKAAIEILNEGVPANSQIVVKRMGDLDPEAWRGACQRKFASNWQTKYAEMHSLWEDYLRDPSWYPFKVVPVLGDTEKHELVVNEDDEKLRDLRIEMGKEVC
;
A
#
# COMPACT_ATOMS: atom_id res chain seq x y z
N SER A 1 24.73 -49.14 -45.24
CA SER A 1 25.44 -48.45 -44.15
C SER A 1 26.11 -47.12 -44.57
N ASN A 2 25.58 -46.37 -45.53
CA ASN A 2 26.02 -44.98 -45.79
C ASN A 2 24.78 -44.11 -46.08
N SER A 3 23.84 -44.66 -46.85
CA SER A 3 22.49 -44.11 -47.01
C SER A 3 21.74 -43.89 -45.69
N ASP A 4 21.85 -44.80 -44.71
CA ASP A 4 21.18 -44.65 -43.41
C ASP A 4 21.78 -43.50 -42.57
N HIS A 5 23.09 -43.27 -42.69
CA HIS A 5 23.75 -42.14 -42.04
C HIS A 5 23.36 -40.82 -42.68
N ILE A 6 23.25 -40.77 -44.01
CA ILE A 6 22.79 -39.57 -44.75
C ILE A 6 21.37 -39.20 -44.33
N LYS A 7 20.43 -40.15 -44.33
CA LYS A 7 19.04 -39.90 -43.88
C LYS A 7 18.97 -39.38 -42.44
N LYS A 8 19.83 -39.90 -41.56
CA LYS A 8 19.86 -39.48 -40.16
C LYS A 8 20.41 -38.06 -40.00
N ILE A 9 21.39 -37.68 -40.82
CA ILE A 9 21.90 -36.29 -40.88
C ILE A 9 20.79 -35.36 -41.39
N GLU A 10 20.12 -35.70 -42.50
CA GLU A 10 19.02 -34.89 -43.06
C GLU A 10 17.88 -34.71 -42.04
N THR A 11 17.55 -35.75 -41.28
CA THR A 11 16.53 -35.68 -40.22
C THR A 11 16.95 -34.71 -39.11
N LEU A 12 18.19 -34.84 -38.62
CA LEU A 12 18.71 -33.96 -37.57
C LEU A 12 18.84 -32.51 -38.02
N GLU A 13 19.20 -32.26 -39.29
CA GLU A 13 19.24 -30.91 -39.86
C GLU A 13 17.83 -30.29 -39.91
N SER A 14 16.81 -31.06 -40.29
CA SER A 14 15.42 -30.60 -40.27
C SER A 14 14.93 -30.28 -38.87
N GLU A 15 15.19 -31.16 -37.89
CA GLU A 15 14.81 -30.94 -36.48
C GLU A 15 15.53 -29.72 -35.90
N LEU A 16 16.81 -29.52 -36.25
CA LEU A 16 17.58 -28.38 -35.79
C LEU A 16 17.07 -27.06 -36.38
N GLN A 17 16.65 -27.06 -37.65
CA GLN A 17 16.01 -25.90 -38.26
C GLN A 17 14.66 -25.58 -37.59
N GLU A 18 13.80 -26.58 -37.39
CA GLU A 18 12.51 -26.39 -36.70
C GLU A 18 12.70 -25.81 -35.30
N LYS A 19 13.68 -26.32 -34.54
CA LYS A 19 14.00 -25.81 -33.20
C LYS A 19 14.56 -24.38 -33.22
N ASN A 20 15.32 -24.01 -34.25
CA ASN A 20 15.80 -22.62 -34.40
C ASN A 20 14.64 -21.67 -34.70
N ASP A 21 13.74 -22.05 -35.61
CA ASP A 21 12.58 -21.24 -35.98
C ASP A 21 11.62 -21.07 -34.78
N GLU A 22 11.39 -22.14 -34.01
CA GLU A 22 10.65 -22.08 -32.74
C GLU A 22 11.32 -21.14 -31.73
N MET A 23 12.65 -21.19 -31.62
CA MET A 23 13.40 -20.37 -30.67
C MET A 23 13.33 -18.88 -31.04
N GLU A 24 13.44 -18.55 -32.32
CA GLU A 24 13.28 -17.17 -32.83
C GLU A 24 11.87 -16.65 -32.53
N SER A 25 10.84 -17.46 -32.82
CA SER A 25 9.45 -17.09 -32.50
C SER A 25 9.22 -16.84 -31.00
N LEU A 26 9.81 -17.67 -30.13
CA LEU A 26 9.73 -17.49 -28.68
C LEU A 26 10.49 -16.25 -28.21
N GLN A 27 11.63 -15.93 -28.81
CA GLN A 27 12.40 -14.71 -28.51
C GLN A 27 11.60 -13.46 -28.89
N ASP A 28 11.00 -13.44 -30.08
CA ASP A 28 10.14 -12.35 -30.55
C ASP A 28 8.94 -12.16 -29.62
N MET A 29 8.26 -13.24 -29.26
CA MET A 29 7.12 -13.18 -28.35
C MET A 29 7.54 -12.66 -26.97
N ASN A 30 8.68 -13.11 -26.44
CA ASN A 30 9.20 -12.64 -25.16
C ASN A 30 9.52 -11.15 -25.21
N GLN A 31 10.14 -10.67 -26.29
CA GLN A 31 10.43 -9.25 -26.46
C GLN A 31 9.15 -8.40 -26.53
N GLN A 32 8.10 -8.88 -27.22
CA GLN A 32 6.79 -8.23 -27.23
C GLN A 32 6.14 -8.18 -25.84
N LEU A 33 6.22 -9.26 -25.07
CA LEU A 33 5.68 -9.32 -23.71
C LEU A 33 6.42 -8.34 -22.78
N MET A 34 7.75 -8.28 -22.87
CA MET A 34 8.57 -7.33 -22.11
C MET A 34 8.21 -5.87 -22.40
N CYS A 35 7.93 -5.52 -23.66
CA CYS A 35 7.47 -4.18 -24.02
C CYS A 35 6.09 -3.88 -23.40
N LYS A 36 5.12 -4.79 -23.55
CA LYS A 36 3.78 -4.63 -22.99
C LYS A 36 3.78 -4.54 -21.46
N GLU A 37 4.60 -5.34 -20.79
CA GLU A 37 4.74 -5.29 -19.33
C GLU A 37 5.20 -3.91 -18.87
N ARG A 38 6.19 -3.33 -19.55
CA ARG A 38 6.68 -1.98 -19.25
C ARG A 38 5.60 -0.93 -19.47
N GLU A 39 4.90 -0.98 -20.61
CA GLU A 39 3.82 -0.05 -20.92
C GLU A 39 2.72 -0.08 -19.85
N VAL A 40 2.22 -1.27 -19.51
CA VAL A 40 1.18 -1.44 -18.49
C VAL A 40 1.66 -1.01 -17.11
N ASN A 41 2.91 -1.32 -16.76
CA ASN A 41 3.48 -0.86 -15.49
C ASN A 41 3.58 0.66 -15.43
N ASP A 42 4.01 1.33 -16.50
CA ASP A 42 4.08 2.78 -16.57
C ASP A 42 2.69 3.42 -16.43
N GLU A 43 1.68 2.90 -17.12
CA GLU A 43 0.29 3.32 -16.96
C GLU A 43 -0.20 3.14 -15.52
N LEU A 44 0.11 2.01 -14.89
CA LEU A 44 -0.25 1.74 -13.50
C LEU A 44 0.41 2.73 -12.53
N GLN A 45 1.71 3.03 -12.71
CA GLN A 45 2.41 4.00 -11.87
C GLN A 45 1.84 5.42 -12.06
N LEU A 46 1.52 5.82 -13.29
CA LEU A 46 0.87 7.12 -13.56
C LEU A 46 -0.50 7.21 -12.89
N ALA A 47 -1.34 6.18 -13.03
CA ALA A 47 -2.65 6.13 -12.40
C ALA A 47 -2.54 6.18 -10.86
N ARG A 48 -1.59 5.43 -10.28
CA ARG A 48 -1.31 5.46 -8.84
C ARG A 48 -0.89 6.85 -8.38
N LYS A 49 0.00 7.51 -9.11
CA LYS A 49 0.48 8.87 -8.79
C LYS A 49 -0.67 9.87 -8.81
N ALA A 50 -1.49 9.85 -9.88
CA ALA A 50 -2.65 10.72 -10.00
C ALA A 50 -3.67 10.50 -8.87
N ALA A 51 -3.93 9.24 -8.49
CA ALA A 51 -4.82 8.93 -7.38
C ALA A 51 -4.30 9.49 -6.04
N ILE A 52 -2.99 9.37 -5.78
CA ILE A 52 -2.35 9.95 -4.58
C ILE A 52 -2.42 11.47 -4.60
N GLU A 53 -2.18 12.11 -5.74
CA GLU A 53 -2.27 13.57 -5.89
C GLU A 53 -3.69 14.07 -5.59
N ILE A 54 -4.72 13.45 -6.18
CA ILE A 54 -6.13 13.77 -5.93
C ILE A 54 -6.49 13.64 -4.44
N LEU A 55 -5.99 12.59 -3.76
CA LEU A 55 -6.23 12.38 -2.34
C LEU A 55 -5.45 13.36 -1.44
N ASN A 56 -4.32 13.88 -1.92
CA ASN A 56 -3.49 14.86 -1.21
C ASN A 56 -3.98 16.30 -1.37
N GLU A 57 -4.45 16.69 -2.55
CA GLU A 57 -5.01 18.02 -2.81
C GLU A 57 -6.29 18.27 -2.00
N GLY A 58 -6.93 17.20 -1.53
CA GLY A 58 -8.12 17.25 -0.70
C GLY A 58 -9.37 17.55 -1.52
N VAL A 59 -10.53 17.20 -0.94
CA VAL A 59 -11.80 17.55 -1.57
C VAL A 59 -12.13 19.00 -1.21
N PRO A 60 -12.63 19.83 -2.14
CA PRO A 60 -13.05 21.19 -1.84
C PRO A 60 -13.94 21.25 -0.59
N ALA A 61 -13.74 22.27 0.25
CA ALA A 61 -14.41 22.41 1.55
C ALA A 61 -15.96 22.46 1.48
N ASN A 62 -16.53 22.68 0.30
CA ASN A 62 -17.97 22.70 0.02
C ASN A 62 -18.52 21.40 -0.59
N SER A 63 -17.72 20.34 -0.69
CA SER A 63 -18.16 19.05 -1.20
C SER A 63 -18.94 18.26 -0.16
N GLN A 64 -19.91 17.47 -0.61
CA GLN A 64 -20.61 16.49 0.23
C GLN A 64 -19.75 15.26 0.56
N ILE A 65 -18.58 15.14 -0.07
CA ILE A 65 -17.64 14.03 0.12
C ILE A 65 -16.43 14.57 0.88
N VAL A 66 -16.10 13.93 2.01
CA VAL A 66 -14.89 14.21 2.79
C VAL A 66 -13.97 12.99 2.71
N VAL A 67 -12.69 13.22 2.44
CA VAL A 67 -11.66 12.19 2.52
C VAL A 67 -11.14 12.17 3.96
N LYS A 68 -11.39 11.08 4.69
CA LYS A 68 -10.82 10.83 6.01
C LYS A 68 -9.70 9.80 5.84
N ARG A 69 -8.46 10.15 6.21
CA ARG A 69 -7.35 9.20 6.20
C ARG A 69 -7.47 8.30 7.43
N MET A 70 -7.08 7.05 7.25
CA MET A 70 -7.01 6.11 8.36
C MET A 70 -5.99 6.64 9.38
N GLY A 71 -6.44 6.83 10.62
CA GLY A 71 -5.63 7.40 11.69
C GLY A 71 -5.66 8.93 11.78
N ASP A 72 -6.41 9.66 10.94
CA ASP A 72 -6.60 11.11 11.13
C ASP A 72 -7.15 11.41 12.54
N LEU A 73 -6.46 12.31 13.25
CA LEU A 73 -6.85 12.75 14.58
C LEU A 73 -8.15 13.53 14.51
N ASP A 74 -9.13 13.18 15.35
CA ASP A 74 -10.37 13.95 15.46
C ASP A 74 -10.09 15.32 16.10
N PRO A 75 -10.19 16.43 15.35
CA PRO A 75 -9.85 17.76 15.86
C PRO A 75 -10.76 18.21 17.00
N GLU A 76 -12.01 17.73 17.05
CA GLU A 76 -12.96 18.11 18.10
C GLU A 76 -12.66 17.36 19.40
N ALA A 77 -12.42 16.05 19.31
CA ALA A 77 -12.03 15.23 20.46
C ALA A 77 -10.71 15.72 21.07
N TRP A 78 -9.70 15.98 20.22
CA TRP A 78 -8.40 16.52 20.64
C TRP A 78 -8.52 17.89 21.28
N ARG A 79 -9.30 18.80 20.66
CA ARG A 79 -9.53 20.14 21.22
C ARG A 79 -10.20 20.06 22.58
N GLY A 80 -11.25 19.25 22.71
CA GLY A 80 -11.97 19.06 23.98
C GLY A 80 -11.08 18.52 25.08
N ALA A 81 -10.26 17.51 24.78
CA ALA A 81 -9.30 16.97 25.74
C ALA A 81 -8.22 17.98 26.15
N CYS A 82 -7.65 18.71 25.19
CA CYS A 82 -6.69 19.77 25.48
C CYS A 82 -7.28 20.87 26.36
N GLN A 83 -8.50 21.34 26.07
CA GLN A 83 -9.17 22.38 26.85
C GLN A 83 -9.49 21.95 28.30
N ARG A 84 -9.80 20.67 28.51
CA ARG A 84 -10.04 20.14 29.86
C ARG A 84 -8.75 19.93 30.64
N LYS A 85 -7.68 19.50 29.98
CA LYS A 85 -6.42 19.13 30.63
C LYS A 85 -5.47 20.31 30.82
N PHE A 86 -5.46 21.25 29.88
CA PHE A 86 -4.58 22.40 29.85
C PHE A 86 -5.40 23.67 29.99
N ALA A 87 -4.96 24.59 30.83
CA ALA A 87 -5.67 25.85 31.10
C ALA A 87 -5.46 26.84 29.94
N SER A 88 -4.83 27.99 30.18
CA SER A 88 -4.64 29.02 29.14
C SER A 88 -3.69 28.64 28.00
N ASN A 89 -2.94 27.54 28.13
CA ASN A 89 -1.95 27.08 27.15
C ASN A 89 -2.45 25.91 26.27
N TRP A 90 -3.76 25.63 26.26
CA TRP A 90 -4.31 24.49 25.55
C TRP A 90 -4.08 24.54 24.04
N GLN A 91 -4.04 25.73 23.42
CA GLN A 91 -3.78 25.88 21.99
C GLN A 91 -2.36 25.46 21.61
N THR A 92 -1.36 25.87 22.40
CA THR A 92 0.04 25.49 22.18
C THR A 92 0.20 23.99 22.35
N LYS A 93 -0.41 23.42 23.41
CA LYS A 93 -0.36 21.97 23.66
C LYS A 93 -1.09 21.17 22.59
N TYR A 94 -2.22 21.66 22.10
CA TYR A 94 -2.93 21.09 20.97
C TYR A 94 -2.02 21.03 19.73
N ALA A 95 -1.38 22.15 19.37
CA ALA A 95 -0.53 22.22 18.18
C ALA A 95 0.71 21.30 18.29
N GLU A 96 1.40 21.32 19.43
CA GLU A 96 2.56 20.46 19.69
C GLU A 96 2.21 18.97 19.54
N MET A 97 1.12 18.55 20.18
CA MET A 97 0.75 17.14 20.19
C MET A 97 0.11 16.71 18.87
N HIS A 98 -0.70 17.56 18.24
CA HIS A 98 -1.26 17.28 16.92
C HIS A 98 -0.14 17.05 15.90
N SER A 99 0.89 17.90 15.91
CA SER A 99 2.07 17.72 15.04
C SER A 99 2.81 16.42 15.34
N LEU A 100 3.05 16.11 16.62
CA LEU A 100 3.73 14.87 17.02
C LEU A 100 3.00 13.62 16.53
N TRP A 101 1.68 13.61 16.68
CA TRP A 101 0.86 12.47 16.29
C TRP A 101 0.68 12.38 14.77
N GLU A 102 0.57 13.51 14.07
CA GLU A 102 0.64 13.53 12.60
C GLU A 102 1.97 12.94 12.09
N ASP A 103 3.09 13.21 12.76
CA ASP A 103 4.39 12.64 12.40
C ASP A 103 4.43 11.12 12.63
N TYR A 104 3.86 10.64 13.73
CA TYR A 104 3.73 9.19 13.95
C TYR A 104 2.85 8.54 12.90
N LEU A 105 1.68 9.11 12.61
CA LEU A 105 0.74 8.59 11.60
C LEU A 105 1.30 8.62 10.18
N ARG A 106 2.25 9.52 9.90
CA ARG A 106 2.96 9.60 8.62
C ARG A 106 4.04 8.53 8.49
N ASP A 107 4.56 7.99 9.59
CA ASP A 107 5.60 6.95 9.57
C ASP A 107 5.02 5.60 9.10
N PRO A 108 5.41 5.10 7.91
CA PRO A 108 4.92 3.83 7.39
C PRO A 108 5.37 2.62 8.24
N SER A 109 6.40 2.80 9.08
CA SER A 109 6.96 1.76 9.93
C SER A 109 6.15 1.54 11.20
N TRP A 110 5.29 2.49 11.57
CA TRP A 110 4.43 2.38 12.73
C TRP A 110 3.08 1.81 12.33
N TYR A 111 2.78 0.62 12.85
CA TYR A 111 1.56 -0.12 12.52
C TYR A 111 0.87 -0.62 13.81
N PRO A 112 0.05 0.23 14.46
CA PRO A 112 -0.57 -0.09 15.74
C PRO A 112 -1.83 -0.95 15.58
N PHE A 113 -1.82 -1.90 14.66
CA PHE A 113 -2.94 -2.81 14.38
C PHE A 113 -2.46 -4.27 14.43
N LYS A 114 -3.36 -5.16 14.84
CA LYS A 114 -3.15 -6.60 14.84
C LYS A 114 -4.26 -7.30 14.06
N VAL A 115 -3.90 -8.40 13.42
CA VAL A 115 -4.83 -9.24 12.68
C VAL A 115 -5.43 -10.25 13.65
N VAL A 116 -6.76 -10.27 13.77
CA VAL A 116 -7.49 -11.23 14.62
C VAL A 116 -8.54 -11.97 13.79
N PRO A 117 -8.82 -13.25 14.10
CA PRO A 117 -9.90 -13.97 13.44
C PRO A 117 -11.25 -13.37 13.84
N VAL A 118 -12.17 -13.28 12.87
CA VAL A 118 -13.53 -12.80 13.12
C VAL A 118 -14.25 -13.79 14.02
N LEU A 119 -15.02 -13.30 14.99
CA LEU A 119 -15.75 -14.14 15.93
C LEU A 119 -16.71 -15.08 15.16
N GLY A 120 -16.40 -16.38 15.18
CA GLY A 120 -17.20 -17.42 14.53
C GLY A 120 -16.72 -17.85 13.14
N ASP A 121 -15.65 -17.26 12.59
CA ASP A 121 -15.07 -17.64 11.30
C ASP A 121 -13.55 -17.49 11.34
N THR A 122 -12.83 -18.63 11.41
CA THR A 122 -11.37 -18.67 11.49
C THR A 122 -10.68 -18.45 10.14
N GLU A 123 -11.41 -18.42 9.02
CA GLU A 123 -10.85 -18.12 7.70
C GLU A 123 -10.83 -16.62 7.43
N LYS A 124 -11.73 -15.86 8.08
CA LYS A 124 -11.78 -14.40 7.98
C LYS A 124 -11.01 -13.72 9.10
N HIS A 125 -10.28 -12.69 8.71
CA HIS A 125 -9.46 -11.91 9.61
C HIS A 125 -9.80 -10.43 9.50
N GLU A 126 -9.75 -9.72 10.63
CA GLU A 126 -9.96 -8.28 10.72
C GLU A 126 -8.75 -7.61 11.37
N LEU A 127 -8.54 -6.34 11.01
CA LEU A 127 -7.55 -5.49 11.65
C LEU A 127 -8.19 -4.79 12.83
N VAL A 128 -7.70 -5.09 14.02
CA VAL A 128 -8.11 -4.40 15.26
C VAL A 128 -6.93 -3.61 15.80
N VAL A 129 -7.23 -2.53 16.53
CA VAL A 129 -6.21 -1.70 17.18
C VAL A 129 -5.43 -2.56 18.18
N ASN A 130 -4.11 -2.40 18.18
CA ASN A 130 -3.24 -3.05 19.15
C ASN A 130 -3.23 -2.25 20.46
N GLU A 131 -4.06 -2.67 21.43
CA GLU A 131 -4.15 -2.08 22.78
C GLU A 131 -2.83 -2.08 23.58
N ASP A 132 -1.87 -2.91 23.18
CA ASP A 132 -0.54 -3.00 23.79
C ASP A 132 0.50 -2.11 23.09
N ASP A 133 0.12 -1.38 22.04
CA ASP A 133 1.01 -0.42 21.38
C ASP A 133 1.45 0.66 22.37
N GLU A 134 2.76 0.87 22.46
CA GLU A 134 3.38 1.77 23.42
C GLU A 134 2.89 3.21 23.23
N LYS A 135 2.86 3.70 21.98
CA LYS A 135 2.43 5.06 21.68
C LYS A 135 0.95 5.26 21.98
N LEU A 136 0.07 4.33 21.59
CA LEU A 136 -1.37 4.42 21.88
C LEU A 136 -1.65 4.35 23.39
N ARG A 137 -0.90 3.53 24.13
CA ARG A 137 -1.02 3.51 25.59
C ARG A 137 -0.63 4.85 26.21
N ASP A 138 0.46 5.44 25.74
CA ASP A 138 0.92 6.75 26.21
C ASP A 138 -0.12 7.83 25.88
N LEU A 139 -0.70 7.82 24.66
CA LEU A 139 -1.81 8.71 24.29
C LEU A 139 -2.98 8.59 25.26
N ARG A 140 -3.39 7.37 25.58
CA ARG A 140 -4.52 7.12 26.48
C ARG A 140 -4.25 7.62 27.90
N ILE A 141 -3.01 7.51 28.38
CA ILE A 141 -2.58 8.06 29.68
C ILE A 141 -2.54 9.59 29.63
N GLU A 142 -2.03 10.16 28.55
CA GLU A 142 -1.83 11.59 28.40
C GLU A 142 -3.11 12.35 28.04
N MET A 143 -4.07 11.77 27.34
CA MET A 143 -5.23 12.50 26.80
C MET A 143 -6.58 11.88 27.18
N GLY A 144 -6.56 10.68 27.74
CA GLY A 144 -7.77 9.93 28.09
C GLY A 144 -8.33 9.12 26.91
N LYS A 145 -9.28 8.24 27.20
CA LYS A 145 -9.89 7.33 26.20
C LYS A 145 -10.70 8.05 25.12
N GLU A 146 -11.05 9.31 25.33
CA GLU A 146 -11.88 10.08 24.38
C GLU A 146 -11.09 10.51 23.13
N VAL A 147 -9.76 10.46 23.20
CA VAL A 147 -8.83 10.89 22.14
C VAL A 147 -8.19 9.71 21.41
N CYS A 148 -8.29 8.51 21.99
CA CYS A 148 -7.64 7.28 21.56
C CYS A 148 -8.58 6.40 20.73
#